data_AF-A0A382LKU0-F1
#
_entry.id   AF-A0A382LKU0-F1
#
_cell.length_a   1.000
_cell.length_b   1.000
_cell.length_c   1.000
_cell.angle_alpha   90.00
_cell.angle_beta   90.00
_cell.angle_gamma   90.00
#
_symmetry.space_group_name_H-M   'P 1'
#
loop_
_entity.id
_entity.type
_entity.pdbx_description
1 polymer ?
#
loop_
_entity_poly.entity_id
_entity_poly.type
_entity_poly.pdbx_seq_one_letter_code
_entity_poly.pdbx_strand_id
1 'polypeptide(L)'
;CPSDLRPQLLYGSRQSQEIPQSLHLDACIECRRCDQVCPSQIPLTRSFQVAKQRQALVRREQAAATANEQRFLARQARLLSNRAAVVSRPSQKDRQSLLDLIRMDQ
;
A
#
# COMPACT_ATOMS: atom_id res chain seq x y z
N CYS A 1 21.37 -17.94 -11.82
CA CYS A 1 20.24 -17.44 -11.01
C CYS A 1 20.64 -17.51 -9.55
N PRO A 2 20.09 -16.63 -8.68
CA PRO A 2 20.22 -16.82 -7.24
C PRO A 2 19.76 -18.23 -6.86
N SER A 3 20.41 -18.83 -5.88
CA SER A 3 20.27 -20.25 -5.53
C SER A 3 18.83 -20.65 -5.21
N ASP A 4 18.04 -19.72 -4.69
CA ASP A 4 16.66 -19.97 -4.26
C ASP A 4 15.62 -19.72 -5.36
N LEU A 5 16.02 -19.23 -6.53
CA LEU A 5 15.10 -19.09 -7.65
C LEU A 5 14.78 -20.48 -8.20
N ARG A 6 13.47 -20.80 -8.32
CA ARG A 6 13.00 -22.09 -8.85
C ARG A 6 12.28 -21.92 -10.19
N PRO A 7 13.01 -21.81 -11.33
CA PRO A 7 12.42 -21.54 -12.64
C PRO A 7 11.33 -22.51 -13.06
N GLN A 8 11.46 -23.80 -12.72
CA GLN A 8 10.50 -24.84 -13.07
C GLN A 8 9.15 -24.58 -12.41
N LEU A 9 9.16 -24.28 -11.10
CA LEU A 9 7.95 -23.98 -10.34
C LEU A 9 7.35 -22.62 -10.74
N LEU A 10 8.19 -21.61 -10.97
CA LEU A 10 7.77 -20.29 -11.47
C LEU A 10 7.05 -20.39 -12.83
N TYR A 11 7.56 -21.24 -13.72
CA TYR A 11 6.91 -21.46 -15.01
C TYR A 11 5.60 -22.25 -14.89
N GLY A 12 5.52 -23.17 -13.94
CA GLY A 12 4.28 -23.87 -13.59
C GLY A 12 3.18 -22.91 -13.08
N SER A 13 3.56 -21.92 -12.27
CA SER A 13 2.63 -20.92 -11.72
C SER A 13 2.34 -19.73 -12.65
N ARG A 14 2.77 -19.75 -13.91
CA ARG A 14 2.59 -18.63 -14.85
C ARG A 14 1.13 -18.22 -15.12
N GLN A 15 0.20 -19.17 -14.96
CA GLN A 15 -1.23 -18.98 -15.14
C GLN A 15 -1.93 -18.59 -13.83
N SER A 16 -1.28 -18.80 -12.69
CA SER A 16 -1.80 -18.39 -11.39
C SER A 16 -1.87 -16.88 -11.31
N GLN A 17 -2.90 -16.38 -10.62
CA GLN A 17 -3.07 -14.95 -10.37
C GLN A 17 -1.95 -14.41 -9.47
N GLU A 18 -1.46 -15.25 -8.57
CA GLU A 18 -0.38 -14.92 -7.63
C GLU A 18 0.76 -15.94 -7.71
N ILE A 19 1.98 -15.43 -7.64
CA ILE A 19 3.18 -16.24 -7.54
C ILE A 19 3.63 -16.23 -6.07
N PRO A 20 3.75 -17.40 -5.41
CA PRO A 20 4.20 -17.48 -4.04
C PRO A 20 5.56 -16.78 -3.84
N GLN A 21 5.68 -16.00 -2.76
CA GLN A 21 6.94 -15.30 -2.43
C GLN A 21 8.12 -16.26 -2.24
N SER A 22 7.84 -17.50 -1.79
CA SER A 22 8.83 -18.57 -1.65
C SER A 22 9.47 -19.03 -2.95
N LEU A 23 8.95 -18.61 -4.12
CA LEU A 23 9.57 -18.86 -5.41
C LEU A 23 10.57 -17.76 -5.82
N HIS A 24 10.73 -16.72 -4.99
CA HIS A 24 11.74 -15.67 -5.11
C HIS A 24 11.78 -14.98 -6.49
N LEU A 25 10.62 -14.77 -7.12
CA LEU A 25 10.53 -14.13 -8.45
C LEU A 25 11.26 -12.78 -8.52
N ASP A 26 11.21 -12.00 -7.45
CA ASP A 26 11.88 -10.71 -7.34
C ASP A 26 13.41 -10.81 -7.46
N ALA A 27 14.00 -11.96 -7.13
CA ALA A 27 15.44 -12.20 -7.24
C ALA A 27 15.90 -12.46 -8.69
N CYS A 28 14.97 -12.72 -9.61
CA CYS A 28 15.31 -12.86 -11.03
C CYS A 28 15.80 -11.51 -11.57
N ILE A 29 17.01 -11.43 -12.11
CA ILE A 29 17.55 -10.20 -12.74
C ILE A 29 17.38 -10.14 -14.26
N GLU A 30 16.56 -11.03 -14.82
CA GLU A 30 16.24 -11.05 -16.26
C GLU A 30 17.46 -11.28 -17.18
N CYS A 31 18.46 -12.00 -16.70
CA CYS A 31 19.70 -12.30 -17.45
C CYS A 31 19.55 -13.32 -18.59
N ARG A 32 18.35 -13.90 -18.80
CA ARG A 32 18.02 -14.87 -19.86
C ARG A 32 18.82 -16.17 -19.88
N ARG A 33 19.63 -16.46 -18.85
CA ARG A 33 20.38 -17.72 -18.78
C ARG A 33 19.45 -18.95 -18.74
N CYS A 34 18.27 -18.82 -18.12
CA CYS A 34 17.27 -19.89 -18.06
C CYS A 34 16.70 -20.26 -19.44
N ASP A 35 16.57 -19.31 -20.36
CA ASP A 35 16.11 -19.58 -21.74
C ASP A 35 17.15 -20.40 -22.50
N GLN A 36 18.44 -20.08 -22.32
CA GLN A 36 19.55 -20.74 -23.02
C GLN A 36 19.78 -22.19 -22.58
N VAL A 37 19.60 -22.48 -21.29
CA VAL A 37 19.86 -23.82 -20.73
C VAL A 37 18.63 -24.74 -20.76
N CYS A 38 17.46 -24.23 -21.17
CA CYS A 38 16.22 -25.00 -21.15
C CYS A 38 16.23 -26.04 -22.28
N PRO A 39 16.11 -27.35 -21.99
CA PRO A 39 16.09 -28.39 -23.02
C PRO A 39 14.86 -28.30 -23.93
N SER A 40 13.76 -27.71 -23.44
CA SER A 40 12.51 -27.55 -24.19
C SER A 40 12.43 -26.25 -25.01
N GLN A 41 13.48 -25.41 -24.99
CA GLN A 41 13.55 -24.14 -25.74
C GLN A 41 12.40 -23.15 -25.44
N ILE A 42 11.85 -23.19 -24.23
CA ILE A 42 10.75 -22.32 -23.80
C ILE A 42 11.30 -20.96 -23.35
N PRO A 43 10.65 -19.82 -23.68
CA PRO A 43 11.06 -18.49 -23.22
C PRO A 43 10.63 -18.24 -21.76
N LEU A 44 11.32 -18.86 -20.81
CA LEU A 44 11.10 -18.72 -19.37
C LEU A 44 11.18 -17.27 -18.88
N THR A 45 12.17 -16.51 -19.33
CA THR A 45 12.36 -15.11 -18.89
C THR A 45 11.17 -14.25 -19.24
N ARG A 46 10.54 -14.46 -20.42
CA ARG A 46 9.34 -13.73 -20.83
C ARG A 46 8.19 -13.97 -19.85
N SER A 47 8.01 -15.21 -19.40
CA SER A 47 7.01 -15.55 -18.39
C SER A 47 7.28 -14.83 -17.06
N PHE A 48 8.55 -14.77 -16.65
CA PHE A 48 8.93 -14.11 -15.40
C PHE A 48 8.75 -12.59 -15.47
N GLN A 49 9.05 -11.97 -16.62
CA GLN A 49 8.82 -10.55 -16.86
C GLN A 49 7.34 -10.19 -16.73
N VAL A 50 6.45 -10.95 -17.37
CA VAL A 50 5.00 -10.75 -17.25
C VAL A 50 4.55 -10.92 -15.80
N ALA A 51 5.03 -11.95 -15.10
CA ALA A 51 4.68 -12.19 -13.71
C ALA A 51 5.16 -11.04 -12.78
N LYS A 52 6.37 -10.52 -12.99
CA LYS A 52 6.88 -9.36 -12.25
C LYS A 52 6.05 -8.11 -12.50
N GLN A 53 5.66 -7.85 -13.75
CA GLN A 53 4.80 -6.72 -14.10
C GLN A 53 3.44 -6.83 -13.40
N ARG A 54 2.84 -8.02 -13.36
CA ARG A 54 1.62 -8.28 -12.60
C ARG A 54 1.80 -8.01 -11.10
N GLN A 55 2.87 -8.52 -10.49
CA GLN A 55 3.16 -8.24 -9.08
C GLN A 55 3.35 -6.74 -8.81
N ALA A 56 4.05 -6.03 -9.70
CA ALA A 56 4.23 -4.59 -9.58
C ALA A 56 2.91 -3.82 -9.69
N LEU A 57 1.99 -4.24 -10.56
CA LEU A 57 0.65 -3.65 -10.67
C LEU A 57 -0.13 -3.83 -9.36
N VAL A 58 -0.21 -5.07 -8.85
CA VAL A 58 -0.91 -5.38 -7.60
C VAL A 58 -0.33 -4.57 -6.43
N ARG A 59 1.01 -4.47 -6.31
CA ARG A 59 1.65 -3.65 -5.26
C ARG A 59 1.28 -2.17 -5.37
N ARG A 60 1.18 -1.63 -6.59
CA ARG A 60 0.77 -0.23 -6.81
C ARG A 60 -0.68 0.00 -6.41
N GLU A 61 -1.58 -0.92 -6.78
CA GLU A 61 -2.99 -0.86 -6.41
C GLU A 61 -3.17 -0.92 -4.88
N GLN A 62 -2.46 -1.82 -4.21
CA GLN A 62 -2.44 -1.92 -2.75
C GLN A 62 -1.92 -0.63 -2.09
N ALA A 63 -0.80 -0.08 -2.59
CA ALA A 63 -0.25 1.17 -2.08
C ALA A 63 -1.20 2.37 -2.27
N ALA A 64 -1.91 2.42 -3.40
CA ALA A 64 -2.92 3.44 -3.64
C ALA A 64 -4.13 3.28 -2.71
N ALA A 65 -4.59 2.04 -2.49
CA ALA A 65 -5.68 1.74 -1.57
C ALA A 65 -5.34 2.16 -0.13
N THR A 66 -4.16 1.79 0.37
CA THR A 66 -3.72 2.18 1.73
C THR A 66 -3.56 3.68 1.88
N ALA A 67 -3.00 4.38 0.88
CA ALA A 67 -2.89 5.83 0.89
C ALA A 67 -4.27 6.52 0.91
N ASN A 68 -5.24 6.00 0.17
CA ASN A 68 -6.62 6.51 0.16
C ASN A 68 -7.32 6.27 1.51
N GLU A 69 -7.14 5.09 2.10
CA GLU A 69 -7.66 4.77 3.44
C GLU A 69 -7.10 5.73 4.50
N GLN A 70 -5.78 5.98 4.50
CA GLN A 70 -5.15 6.94 5.41
C GLN A 70 -5.74 8.35 5.27
N ARG A 71 -5.93 8.82 4.02
CA ARG A 71 -6.55 10.13 3.74
C ARG A 71 -7.99 10.19 4.23
N PHE A 72 -8.74 9.11 4.04
CA PHE A 72 -10.13 9.00 4.50
C PHE A 72 -10.22 9.08 6.02
N LEU A 73 -9.42 8.28 6.75
CA LEU A 73 -9.38 8.29 8.21
C LEU A 73 -8.96 9.66 8.77
N ALA A 74 -7.94 10.28 8.18
CA ALA A 74 -7.50 11.63 8.57
C ALA A 74 -8.59 12.70 8.34
N ARG A 75 -9.37 12.58 7.27
CA ARG A 75 -10.55 13.44 7.05
C ARG A 75 -11.62 13.18 8.10
N GLN A 76 -11.92 11.93 8.41
CA GLN A 76 -12.95 11.57 9.39
C GLN A 76 -12.58 12.10 10.78
N ALA A 77 -11.33 11.95 11.20
CA ALA A 77 -10.82 12.50 12.45
C ALA A 77 -11.01 14.03 12.54
N ARG A 78 -10.67 14.77 11.47
CA ARG A 78 -10.89 16.22 11.40
C ARG A 78 -12.36 16.62 11.48
N LEU A 79 -13.25 15.85 10.86
CA LEU A 79 -14.70 16.11 10.93
C LEU A 79 -15.24 15.87 12.34
N LEU A 80 -14.78 14.80 13.02
CA LEU A 80 -15.14 14.52 14.40
C LEU A 80 -14.64 15.62 15.36
N SER A 81 -13.38 16.06 15.22
CA SER A 81 -12.83 17.14 16.05
C SER A 81 -13.57 18.47 15.81
N ASN A 82 -13.86 18.82 14.56
CA ASN A 82 -14.60 20.03 14.24
C ASN A 82 -16.03 19.98 14.77
N ARG A 83 -16.71 18.83 14.70
CA ARG A 83 -18.04 18.65 15.28
C ARG A 83 -18.00 18.82 16.80
N ALA A 84 -17.03 18.22 17.48
CA ALA A 84 -16.84 18.40 18.92
C ALA A 84 -16.55 19.86 19.30
N ALA A 85 -15.70 20.54 18.53
CA ALA A 85 -15.35 21.95 18.75
C ALA A 85 -16.52 22.93 18.49
N VAL A 86 -17.37 22.63 17.50
CA VAL A 86 -18.60 23.40 17.23
C VAL A 86 -19.60 23.22 18.37
N VAL A 87 -19.74 22.00 18.92
CA VAL A 87 -20.57 21.74 20.11
C VAL A 87 -20.00 22.46 21.34
N SER A 88 -18.67 22.60 21.44
CA SER A 88 -18.02 23.27 22.58
C SER A 88 -17.88 24.79 22.42
N ARG A 89 -18.50 25.43 21.42
CA ARG A 89 -18.51 26.90 21.33
C ARG A 89 -19.29 27.45 22.55
N PRO A 90 -18.66 28.17 23.49
CA PRO A 90 -19.34 28.63 24.69
C PRO A 90 -20.52 29.51 24.32
N SER A 91 -21.65 29.32 25.01
CA SER A 91 -22.85 30.14 24.80
C SER A 91 -22.55 31.61 25.12
N GLN A 92 -23.40 32.53 24.67
CA GLN A 92 -23.20 33.96 24.95
C GLN A 92 -23.13 34.26 26.46
N LYS A 93 -23.81 33.47 27.30
CA LYS A 93 -23.71 33.53 28.76
C LYS A 93 -22.35 33.07 29.29
N ASP A 94 -21.82 31.97 28.75
CA ASP A 94 -20.50 31.45 29.14
C ASP A 94 -19.38 32.41 28.73
N ARG A 95 -19.56 33.15 27.63
CA ARG A 95 -18.66 34.25 27.25
C ARG A 95 -18.76 35.43 28.22
N GLN A 96 -19.96 35.77 28.67
CA GLN A 96 -20.17 36.89 29.59
C GLN A 96 -19.56 36.61 30.96
N SER A 97 -19.73 35.40 31.50
CA SER A 97 -19.13 35.01 32.77
C SER A 97 -17.60 35.01 32.74
N LEU A 98 -16.98 34.62 31.63
CA LEU A 98 -15.53 34.72 31.44
C LEU A 98 -15.03 36.18 31.39
N LEU A 99 -15.80 37.09 30.81
CA LEU A 99 -15.47 38.52 30.78
C LEU A 99 -15.62 39.17 32.16
N ASP A 100 -16.65 38.79 32.91
CA ASP A 100 -16.89 39.32 34.25
C ASP A 100 -15.80 38.89 35.23
N LEU A 101 -15.28 37.66 35.11
CA LEU A 101 -14.13 37.18 35.89
C LEU A 101 -12.87 38.03 35.66
N ILE A 102 -12.55 38.38 34.41
CA ILE A 102 -11.38 39.22 34.07
C ILE A 102 -11.52 40.65 34.63
N ARG A 103 -12.76 41.13 34.77
CA ARG A 103 -13.07 42.47 35.25
C ARG A 103 -12.97 42.62 36.77
N MET A 104 -12.98 41.51 37.52
CA MET A 104 -12.92 41.49 38.98
C MET A 104 -11.47 41.42 39.53
N ASP A 105 -10.48 41.12 38.67
CA ASP A 105 -9.05 41.03 39.01
C ASP A 105 -8.26 42.35 38.79
N GLN A 106 -8.95 43.47 38.50
CA GLN A 106 -8.39 44.83 38.46
C GLN A 106 -8.94 45.69 39.60
#